data_AF-A0A187NFU4-F1
#
_entry.id   AF-A0A187NFU4-F1
#
_cell.length_a   1.000
_cell.length_b   1.000
_cell.length_c   1.000
_cell.angle_alpha   90.00
_cell.angle_beta   90.00
_cell.angle_gamma   90.00
#
_symmetry.space_group_name_H-M   'P 1'
#
loop_
_entity.id
_entity.type
_entity.pdbx_description
1 polymer ?
#
loop_
_entity_poly.entity_id
_entity_poly.type
_entity_poly.pdbx_seq_one_letter_code
_entity_poly.pdbx_strand_id
1 'polypeptide(L)'
;MSWERLADEVRLRRKQLKLTQPDVAERGGLSVATVRAVETNRSGRLSRRLRRALERALEWQDGSIDAVLDGGPPRTVAGSMPTVREDTARAAAERFAVAQRLVKMRQAFLEHRDEMPEAARTAMENQFSAASRETEEALIWMLPWLGEDERTEAIRILAELREVRR
;
A
#
# COMPACT_ATOMS: atom_id res chain seq x y z
N MET A 1 -5.41 9.80 20.56
CA MET A 1 -5.11 10.69 19.42
C MET A 1 -3.70 10.44 18.93
N SER A 2 -3.52 9.75 17.78
CA SER A 2 -2.18 9.49 17.21
C SER A 2 -1.85 10.47 16.09
N TRP A 3 -1.09 11.51 16.42
CA TRP A 3 -0.59 12.49 15.45
C TRP A 3 0.50 11.93 14.53
N GLU A 4 1.25 10.96 15.02
CA GLU A 4 2.24 10.22 14.24
C GLU A 4 1.57 9.44 13.11
N ARG A 5 0.50 8.71 13.43
CA ARG A 5 -0.31 8.02 12.42
C ARG A 5 -0.86 8.98 11.38
N LEU A 6 -1.35 10.15 11.80
CA LEU A 6 -1.80 11.17 10.85
C LEU A 6 -0.68 11.59 9.88
N ALA A 7 0.54 11.78 10.39
CA ALA A 7 1.68 12.15 9.55
C ALA A 7 1.99 11.07 8.50
N ASP A 8 1.95 9.80 8.88
CA ASP A 8 2.20 8.67 7.99
C ASP A 8 1.12 8.53 6.92
N GLU A 9 -0.16 8.62 7.32
CA GLU A 9 -1.31 8.56 6.41
C GLU A 9 -1.29 9.71 5.39
N VAL A 10 -0.93 10.92 5.83
CA VAL A 10 -0.80 12.09 4.95
C VAL A 10 0.32 11.88 3.93
N ARG A 11 1.51 11.42 4.36
CA ARG A 11 2.62 11.11 3.45
C ARG A 11 2.24 10.01 2.45
N LEU A 12 1.59 8.94 2.93
CA LEU A 12 1.16 7.82 2.11
C LEU A 12 0.17 8.30 1.05
N ARG A 13 -0.87 9.04 1.46
CA ARG A 13 -1.89 9.54 0.54
C ARG A 13 -1.32 10.50 -0.50
N ARG A 14 -0.43 11.41 -0.09
CA ARG A 14 0.25 12.31 -1.02
C ARG A 14 1.01 11.52 -2.10
N LYS A 15 1.75 10.48 -1.71
CA LYS A 15 2.47 9.61 -2.66
C LYS A 15 1.52 8.85 -3.57
N GLN A 16 0.38 8.36 -3.06
CA GLN A 16 -0.65 7.71 -3.87
C GLN A 16 -1.22 8.64 -4.95
N LEU A 17 -1.40 9.92 -4.62
CA LEU A 17 -1.85 10.95 -5.56
C LEU A 17 -0.73 11.45 -6.50
N LYS A 18 0.50 10.93 -6.34
CA LYS A 18 1.71 11.39 -7.06
C LYS A 18 1.97 12.88 -6.90
N LEU A 19 1.63 13.43 -5.73
CA LEU A 19 1.78 14.84 -5.43
C LEU A 19 3.09 15.11 -4.68
N THR A 20 3.68 16.25 -4.96
CA THR A 20 4.74 16.85 -4.13
C THR A 20 4.12 17.60 -2.95
N GLN A 21 4.93 17.93 -1.93
CA GLN A 21 4.45 18.77 -0.82
C GLN A 21 3.95 20.14 -1.29
N PRO A 22 4.63 20.82 -2.25
CA PRO A 22 4.08 21.99 -2.93
C PRO A 22 2.70 21.78 -3.54
N ASP A 23 2.48 20.68 -4.27
CA ASP A 23 1.17 20.45 -4.93
C ASP A 23 0.03 20.30 -3.91
N VAL A 24 0.29 19.60 -2.78
CA VAL A 24 -0.69 19.49 -1.68
C VAL A 24 -0.95 20.86 -1.05
N ALA A 25 0.10 21.66 -0.87
CA ALA A 25 -0.02 23.00 -0.31
C ALA A 25 -0.88 23.91 -1.19
N GLU A 26 -0.61 23.93 -2.50
CA GLU A 26 -1.37 24.68 -3.49
C GLU A 26 -2.84 24.25 -3.53
N ARG A 27 -3.10 22.94 -3.66
CA ARG A 27 -4.47 22.38 -3.67
C ARG A 27 -5.27 22.71 -2.40
N GLY A 28 -4.60 22.76 -1.25
CA GLY A 28 -5.23 23.05 0.04
C GLY A 28 -5.34 24.53 0.38
N GLY A 29 -4.65 25.41 -0.36
CA GLY A 29 -4.44 26.80 0.08
C GLY A 29 -3.64 26.87 1.39
N LEU A 30 -2.67 25.97 1.56
CA LEU A 30 -1.79 25.83 2.72
C LEU A 30 -0.37 26.31 2.36
N SER A 31 0.48 26.51 3.37
CA SER A 31 1.92 26.68 3.11
C SER A 31 2.61 25.33 3.01
N VAL A 32 3.67 25.24 2.19
CA VAL A 32 4.52 24.03 2.11
C VAL A 32 5.10 23.68 3.49
N ALA A 33 5.43 24.70 4.29
CA ALA A 33 5.90 24.53 5.66
C ALA A 33 4.84 23.85 6.55
N THR A 34 3.56 24.18 6.39
CA THR A 34 2.45 23.52 7.09
C THR A 34 2.33 22.05 6.69
N VAL A 35 2.35 21.75 5.40
CA VAL A 35 2.31 20.35 4.90
C VAL A 35 3.49 19.55 5.45
N ARG A 36 4.70 20.11 5.37
CA ARG A 36 5.91 19.50 5.94
C ARG A 36 5.82 19.30 7.45
N ALA A 37 5.28 20.26 8.20
CA ALA A 37 5.11 20.15 9.64
C ALA A 37 4.11 19.03 10.02
N VAL A 38 3.01 18.88 9.26
CA VAL A 38 2.06 17.77 9.45
C VAL A 38 2.75 16.45 9.13
N GLU A 39 3.39 16.36 7.96
CA GLU A 39 4.10 15.15 7.55
C GLU A 39 5.28 14.81 8.46
N THR A 40 5.82 15.71 9.26
CA THR A 40 6.92 15.39 10.20
C THR A 40 6.44 15.26 11.64
N ASN A 41 5.12 15.22 11.87
CA ASN A 41 4.52 15.21 13.21
C ASN A 41 4.99 16.40 14.08
N ARG A 42 5.30 17.55 13.46
CA ARG A 42 5.73 18.80 14.12
C ARG A 42 4.64 19.88 14.13
N SER A 43 3.51 19.64 13.49
CA SER A 43 2.40 20.59 13.43
C SER A 43 1.68 20.77 14.77
N GLY A 44 1.75 19.80 15.68
CA GLY A 44 0.89 19.77 16.87
C GLY A 44 -0.60 19.82 16.49
N ARG A 45 -1.41 20.54 17.27
CA ARG A 45 -2.86 20.60 17.09
C ARG A 45 -3.26 21.46 15.88
N LEU A 46 -3.69 20.81 14.80
CA LEU A 46 -4.30 21.47 13.63
C LEU A 46 -5.67 22.09 13.95
N SER A 47 -5.89 23.31 13.47
CA SER A 47 -7.20 23.97 13.49
C SER A 47 -8.19 23.27 12.56
N ARG A 48 -9.50 23.42 12.81
CA ARG A 48 -10.54 22.82 11.94
C ARG A 48 -10.41 23.26 10.48
N ARG A 49 -10.07 24.53 10.24
CA ARG A 49 -9.84 25.07 8.90
C ARG A 49 -8.69 24.35 8.19
N LEU A 50 -7.56 24.17 8.87
CA LEU A 50 -6.40 23.48 8.30
C LEU A 50 -6.69 22.00 8.05
N ARG A 51 -7.44 21.35 8.95
CA ARG A 51 -7.89 19.96 8.74
C ARG A 51 -8.71 19.83 7.46
N ARG A 52 -9.74 20.66 7.30
CA ARG A 52 -10.60 20.63 6.10
C ARG A 52 -9.84 20.99 4.82
N ALA A 53 -8.89 21.92 4.89
CA ALA A 53 -8.00 22.24 3.78
C ALA A 53 -7.14 21.05 3.36
N LEU A 54 -6.56 20.34 4.33
CA LEU A 54 -5.74 19.16 4.08
C LEU A 54 -6.58 17.97 3.59
N GLU A 55 -7.78 17.76 4.15
CA GLU A 55 -8.72 16.73 3.68
C GLU A 55 -9.08 16.94 2.21
N ARG A 56 -9.42 18.18 1.80
CA ARG A 56 -9.66 18.50 0.39
C ARG A 56 -8.44 18.27 -0.49
N ALA A 57 -7.27 18.74 -0.06
CA ALA A 57 -6.03 18.60 -0.83
C ALA A 57 -5.62 17.14 -1.06
N LEU A 58 -5.94 16.26 -0.10
CA LEU A 58 -5.65 14.82 -0.12
C LEU A 58 -6.82 13.97 -0.61
N GLU A 59 -7.89 14.63 -1.07
CA GLU A 59 -9.09 13.98 -1.60
C GLU A 59 -9.73 13.00 -0.60
N TRP A 60 -9.69 13.42 0.66
CA TRP A 60 -10.38 12.78 1.76
C TRP A 60 -11.74 13.43 2.00
N GLN A 61 -12.69 12.61 2.45
CA GLN A 61 -13.98 13.09 2.94
C GLN A 61 -13.76 13.93 4.20
N ASP A 62 -14.67 14.89 4.42
CA ASP A 62 -14.67 15.71 5.62
C ASP A 62 -14.71 14.83 6.89
N GLY A 63 -13.82 15.13 7.84
CA GLY A 63 -13.69 14.39 9.09
C GLY A 63 -12.86 13.11 8.99
N SER A 64 -12.10 12.92 7.92
CA SER A 64 -11.12 11.83 7.81
C SER A 64 -9.93 12.01 8.73
N ILE A 65 -9.48 13.26 8.94
CA ILE A 65 -8.39 13.54 9.90
C ILE A 65 -8.84 13.21 11.32
N ASP A 66 -10.09 13.51 11.65
CA ASP A 66 -10.67 13.19 12.95
C ASP A 66 -10.71 11.65 13.13
N ALA A 67 -11.19 10.91 12.12
CA ALA A 67 -11.19 9.45 12.13
C ALA A 67 -9.78 8.85 12.32
N VAL A 68 -8.76 9.40 11.64
CA VAL A 68 -7.36 8.95 11.80
C VAL A 68 -6.83 9.20 13.20
N LEU A 69 -7.12 10.37 13.77
CA LEU A 69 -6.71 10.69 15.13
C LEU A 69 -7.41 9.80 16.16
N ASP A 70 -8.64 9.38 15.89
CA ASP A 70 -9.40 8.45 16.71
C ASP A 70 -8.97 6.98 16.51
N GLY A 71 -8.03 6.72 15.60
CA GLY A 71 -7.46 5.38 15.34
C GLY A 71 -8.15 4.60 14.23
N GLY A 72 -9.10 5.21 13.52
CA GLY A 72 -9.69 4.68 12.29
C GLY A 72 -8.85 5.00 11.05
N PRO A 73 -9.21 4.45 9.88
CA PRO A 73 -8.61 4.82 8.60
C PRO A 73 -9.19 6.15 8.07
N PRO A 74 -8.46 6.89 7.21
CA PRO A 74 -9.01 8.02 6.49
C PRO A 74 -10.06 7.55 5.45
N ARG A 75 -11.05 8.40 5.16
CA ARG A 75 -12.10 8.12 4.16
C ARG A 75 -11.81 8.92 2.89
N THR A 76 -11.75 8.28 1.72
CA THR A 76 -11.50 8.97 0.45
C THR A 76 -12.81 9.41 -0.21
N VAL A 77 -12.80 10.52 -0.94
CA VAL A 77 -13.97 10.96 -1.72
C VAL A 77 -14.20 9.97 -2.86
N ALA A 78 -15.41 9.43 -2.96
CA ALA A 78 -15.80 8.53 -4.04
C ALA A 78 -15.69 9.26 -5.39
N GLY A 79 -14.93 8.71 -6.34
CA GLY A 79 -14.71 9.31 -7.65
C GLY A 79 -13.54 10.30 -7.75
N SER A 80 -12.83 10.60 -6.66
CA SER A 80 -11.66 11.49 -6.71
C SER A 80 -10.35 10.79 -7.10
N MET A 81 -10.32 9.47 -7.27
CA MET A 81 -9.13 8.84 -7.84
C MET A 81 -8.92 9.37 -9.28
N PRO A 82 -7.68 9.35 -9.80
CA PRO A 82 -7.52 9.20 -11.24
C PRO A 82 -8.30 7.94 -11.67
N THR A 83 -8.44 7.66 -12.95
CA THR A 83 -9.21 6.55 -13.56
C THR A 83 -8.85 5.11 -13.12
N VAL A 84 -8.81 4.81 -11.81
CA VAL A 84 -7.90 3.83 -11.21
C VAL A 84 -8.51 2.45 -11.02
N ARG A 85 -9.83 2.21 -11.16
CA ARG A 85 -10.32 0.82 -10.99
C ARG A 85 -9.66 -0.13 -11.99
N GLU A 86 -9.52 0.29 -13.25
CA GLU A 86 -8.75 -0.44 -14.27
C GLU A 86 -7.24 -0.47 -13.97
N ASP A 87 -6.64 0.62 -13.51
CA ASP A 87 -5.20 0.64 -13.19
C ASP A 87 -4.85 -0.22 -11.98
N THR A 88 -5.69 -0.28 -10.94
CA THR A 88 -5.53 -1.18 -9.80
C THR A 88 -5.78 -2.62 -10.19
N ALA A 89 -6.78 -2.90 -11.02
CA ALA A 89 -7.02 -4.25 -11.54
C ALA A 89 -5.85 -4.72 -12.41
N ARG A 90 -5.30 -3.84 -13.26
CA ARG A 90 -4.11 -4.12 -14.07
C ARG A 90 -2.87 -4.34 -13.21
N ALA A 91 -2.61 -3.46 -12.25
CA ALA A 91 -1.49 -3.61 -11.32
C ALA A 91 -1.64 -4.89 -10.47
N ALA A 92 -2.86 -5.24 -10.08
CA ALA A 92 -3.15 -6.47 -9.35
C ALA A 92 -2.88 -7.69 -10.24
N ALA A 93 -3.35 -7.67 -11.49
CA ALA A 93 -3.10 -8.73 -12.46
C ALA A 93 -1.59 -8.96 -12.70
N GLU A 94 -0.79 -7.89 -12.79
CA GLU A 94 0.66 -7.99 -12.87
C GLU A 94 1.26 -8.66 -11.63
N ARG A 95 0.81 -8.28 -10.43
CA ARG A 95 1.29 -8.90 -9.17
C ARG A 95 0.85 -10.35 -9.05
N PHE A 96 -0.37 -10.67 -9.46
CA PHE A 96 -0.88 -12.04 -9.52
C PHE A 96 -0.04 -12.90 -10.47
N ALA A 97 0.31 -12.38 -11.66
CA ALA A 97 1.17 -13.08 -12.60
C ALA A 97 2.56 -13.37 -12.01
N VAL A 98 3.15 -12.41 -11.29
CA VAL A 98 4.44 -12.60 -10.58
C VAL A 98 4.31 -13.66 -9.50
N ALA A 99 3.26 -13.60 -8.67
CA ALA A 99 3.04 -14.59 -7.62
C ALA A 99 2.86 -16.01 -8.18
N GLN A 100 2.02 -16.18 -9.20
CA GLN A 100 1.82 -17.46 -9.87
C GLN A 100 3.10 -17.99 -10.51
N ARG A 101 3.92 -17.10 -11.10
CA ARG A 101 5.23 -17.50 -11.65
C ARG A 101 6.15 -18.00 -10.54
N LEU A 102 6.16 -17.33 -9.39
CA LEU A 102 6.97 -17.72 -8.24
C LEU A 102 6.55 -19.09 -7.68
N VAL A 103 5.24 -19.33 -7.55
CA VAL A 103 4.69 -20.64 -7.15
C VAL A 103 5.11 -21.74 -8.13
N LYS A 104 4.97 -21.51 -9.45
CA LYS A 104 5.42 -22.46 -10.48
C LYS A 104 6.92 -22.72 -10.42
N MET A 105 7.73 -21.68 -10.22
CA MET A 105 9.17 -21.83 -10.06
C MET A 105 9.54 -22.65 -8.81
N ARG A 106 8.83 -22.45 -7.70
CA ARG A 106 9.01 -23.26 -6.48
C ARG A 106 8.66 -24.72 -6.71
N GLN A 107 7.56 -25.00 -7.41
CA GLN A 107 7.15 -26.37 -7.76
C GLN A 107 8.20 -27.07 -8.62
N ALA A 108 8.66 -26.42 -9.70
CA ALA A 108 9.71 -26.98 -10.55
C ALA A 108 11.03 -27.20 -9.79
N PHE A 109 11.38 -26.30 -8.86
CA PHE A 109 12.53 -26.50 -7.99
C PHE A 109 12.35 -27.70 -7.06
N LEU A 110 11.16 -27.91 -6.48
CA LEU A 110 10.90 -29.07 -5.62
C LEU A 110 11.07 -30.41 -6.36
N GLU A 111 10.70 -30.48 -7.63
CA GLU A 111 10.89 -31.67 -8.46
C GLU A 111 12.36 -32.05 -8.63
N HIS A 112 13.25 -31.06 -8.71
CA HIS A 112 14.68 -31.27 -8.98
C HIS A 112 15.57 -31.09 -7.75
N ARG A 113 14.98 -30.75 -6.59
CA ARG A 113 15.70 -30.34 -5.38
C ARG A 113 16.76 -31.37 -4.96
N ASP A 114 16.40 -32.64 -5.00
CA ASP A 114 17.22 -33.72 -4.46
C ASP A 114 18.47 -34.00 -5.33
N GLU A 115 18.46 -33.57 -6.59
CA GLU A 115 19.59 -33.65 -7.52
C GLU A 115 20.58 -32.48 -7.35
N MET A 116 20.15 -31.39 -6.70
CA MET A 116 20.97 -30.18 -6.53
C MET A 116 21.92 -30.29 -5.34
N PRO A 117 23.09 -29.62 -5.34
CA PRO A 117 23.93 -29.50 -4.15
C PRO A 117 23.21 -28.77 -3.02
N GLU A 118 23.44 -29.17 -1.76
CA GLU A 118 22.78 -28.61 -0.58
C GLU A 118 22.92 -27.07 -0.49
N ALA A 119 24.11 -26.53 -0.78
CA ALA A 119 24.35 -25.09 -0.79
C ALA A 119 23.47 -24.35 -1.82
N ALA A 120 23.24 -24.95 -2.99
CA ALA A 120 22.38 -24.38 -4.02
C ALA A 120 20.90 -24.42 -3.60
N ARG A 121 20.46 -25.52 -2.95
CA ARG A 121 19.10 -25.64 -2.42
C ARG A 121 18.81 -24.55 -1.41
N THR A 122 19.67 -24.39 -0.41
CA THR A 122 19.51 -23.39 0.66
C THR A 122 19.50 -21.96 0.10
N ALA A 123 20.35 -21.66 -0.88
CA ALA A 123 20.36 -20.34 -1.53
C ALA A 123 19.03 -20.06 -2.26
N MET A 124 18.52 -21.04 -3.01
CA MET A 124 17.25 -20.91 -3.75
C MET A 124 16.05 -20.82 -2.81
N GLU A 125 16.00 -21.61 -1.74
CA GLU A 125 14.93 -21.54 -0.72
C GLU A 125 14.88 -20.17 -0.02
N ASN A 126 16.04 -19.59 0.29
CA ASN A 126 16.12 -18.23 0.81
C ASN A 126 15.61 -17.18 -0.20
N GLN A 127 15.96 -17.34 -1.48
CA GLN A 127 15.48 -16.46 -2.54
C GLN A 127 13.95 -16.55 -2.73
N PHE A 128 13.39 -17.76 -2.77
CA PHE A 128 11.94 -17.96 -2.86
C PHE A 128 11.21 -17.36 -1.67
N SER A 129 11.75 -17.54 -0.46
CA SER A 129 11.18 -16.96 0.76
C SER A 129 11.19 -15.43 0.74
N ALA A 130 12.28 -14.81 0.28
CA ALA A 130 12.38 -13.36 0.17
C ALA A 130 11.39 -12.80 -0.86
N ALA A 131 11.38 -13.36 -2.08
CA ALA A 131 10.49 -12.94 -3.14
C ALA A 131 9.01 -13.14 -2.80
N SER A 132 8.68 -14.20 -2.05
CA SER A 132 7.30 -14.47 -1.61
C SER A 132 6.82 -13.42 -0.62
N ARG A 133 7.67 -12.99 0.34
CA ARG A 133 7.33 -11.94 1.31
C ARG A 133 7.10 -10.60 0.63
N GLU A 134 7.97 -10.21 -0.28
CA GLU A 134 7.83 -8.95 -1.03
C GLU A 134 6.51 -8.91 -1.81
N THR A 135 6.17 -10.02 -2.46
CA THR A 135 4.92 -10.14 -3.22
C THR A 135 3.70 -10.15 -2.29
N GLU A 136 3.77 -10.85 -1.14
CA GLU A 136 2.72 -10.84 -0.11
C GLU A 136 2.47 -9.43 0.44
N GLU A 137 3.51 -8.69 0.79
CA GLU A 137 3.40 -7.32 1.29
C GLU A 137 2.75 -6.40 0.26
N ALA A 138 3.14 -6.51 -1.01
CA ALA A 138 2.52 -5.75 -2.09
C ALA A 138 1.04 -6.10 -2.26
N LEU A 139 0.67 -7.39 -2.22
CA LEU A 139 -0.73 -7.82 -2.35
C LEU A 139 -1.58 -7.39 -1.16
N ILE A 140 -1.07 -7.56 0.07
CA ILE A 140 -1.75 -7.11 1.29
C ILE A 140 -2.00 -5.60 1.24
N TRP A 141 -1.00 -4.83 0.78
CA TRP A 141 -1.14 -3.40 0.61
C TRP A 141 -2.28 -3.06 -0.38
N MET A 142 -2.47 -3.85 -1.43
CA MET A 142 -3.50 -3.63 -2.45
C MET A 142 -4.90 -4.09 -2.03
N LEU A 143 -5.04 -5.09 -1.13
CA LEU A 143 -6.32 -5.72 -0.73
C LEU A 143 -7.48 -4.75 -0.48
N PRO A 144 -7.32 -3.62 0.24
CA PRO A 144 -8.43 -2.72 0.54
C PRO A 144 -9.09 -2.12 -0.71
N TRP A 145 -8.34 -2.01 -1.81
CA TRP A 145 -8.73 -1.29 -3.03
C TRP A 145 -9.10 -2.21 -4.21
N LEU A 146 -8.96 -3.52 -4.03
CA LEU A 146 -9.40 -4.51 -5.00
C LEU A 146 -10.93 -4.62 -5.01
N GLY A 147 -11.49 -4.91 -6.20
CA GLY A 147 -12.86 -5.37 -6.32
C GLY A 147 -13.06 -6.71 -5.61
N GLU A 148 -14.29 -7.18 -5.52
CA GLU A 148 -14.63 -8.39 -4.76
C GLU A 148 -13.97 -9.64 -5.35
N ASP A 149 -13.99 -9.76 -6.68
CA ASP A 149 -13.36 -10.88 -7.40
C ASP A 149 -11.83 -10.85 -7.27
N GLU A 150 -11.19 -9.69 -7.48
CA GLU A 150 -9.74 -9.57 -7.36
C GLU A 150 -9.27 -9.75 -5.93
N ARG A 151 -10.06 -9.33 -4.94
CA ARG A 151 -9.76 -9.54 -3.52
C ARG A 151 -9.82 -11.03 -3.17
N THR A 152 -10.80 -11.75 -3.70
CA THR A 152 -10.93 -13.21 -3.52
C THR A 152 -9.73 -13.93 -4.14
N GLU A 153 -9.32 -13.53 -5.34
CA GLU A 153 -8.11 -14.05 -6.00
C GLU A 153 -6.84 -13.75 -5.19
N ALA A 154 -6.67 -12.50 -4.74
CA ALA A 154 -5.53 -12.09 -3.92
C ALA A 154 -5.41 -12.92 -2.64
N ILE A 155 -6.53 -13.20 -1.96
CA ILE A 155 -6.54 -14.03 -0.75
C ILE A 155 -6.06 -15.46 -1.06
N ARG A 156 -6.47 -16.05 -2.19
CA ARG A 156 -5.99 -17.38 -2.61
C ARG A 156 -4.49 -17.39 -2.85
N ILE A 157 -4.01 -16.43 -3.64
CA ILE A 157 -2.58 -16.29 -3.96
C ILE A 157 -1.73 -16.07 -2.70
N LEU A 158 -2.22 -15.26 -1.76
CA LEU A 158 -1.57 -15.06 -0.47
C LEU A 158 -1.44 -16.37 0.34
N ALA A 159 -2.42 -17.27 0.25
CA ALA A 159 -2.30 -18.59 0.87
C ALA A 159 -1.19 -19.43 0.24
N GLU A 160 -1.11 -19.46 -1.10
CA GLU A 160 -0.06 -20.20 -1.84
C GLU A 160 1.34 -19.66 -1.54
N LEU A 161 1.53 -18.33 -1.54
CA LEU A 161 2.83 -17.71 -1.22
C LEU A 161 3.32 -18.05 0.20
N ARG A 162 2.40 -18.25 1.14
CA ARG A 162 2.75 -18.66 2.51
C ARG A 162 3.22 -20.10 2.60
N GLU A 163 2.77 -20.96 1.68
CA GLU A 163 3.24 -22.34 1.54
C GLU A 163 4.63 -22.39 0.90
N VAL A 164 4.93 -21.52 -0.07
CA VAL A 164 6.26 -21.42 -0.71
C VAL A 164 7.39 -21.15 0.29
N ARG A 165 7.08 -20.42 1.36
CA ARG A 165 7.99 -20.08 2.47
C ARG A 165 8.26 -21.25 3.42
N ARG A 166 7.39 -22.26 3.46
CA ARG A 166 7.60 -23.46 4.28
C ARG A 166 8.59 -24.40 3.61
#